data_AF-A0A9Q8PJK3-F1
#
_entry.id   AF-A0A9Q8PJK3-F1
#
_cell.length_a   1.000
_cell.length_b   1.000
_cell.length_c   1.000
_cell.angle_alpha   90.00
_cell.angle_beta   90.00
_cell.angle_gamma   90.00
#
_symmetry.space_group_name_H-M   'P 1'
#
loop_
_entity.id
_entity.type
_entity.pdbx_description
1 polymer ?
#
loop_
_entity_poly.entity_id
_entity_poly.type
_entity_poly.pdbx_seq_one_letter_code
_entity_poly.pdbx_strand_id
1 'polypeptide(L)'
;MQYTTILALITAIAAPALAAPAGAPAITTWTLRDFTRACNGACTYDYTIITGQDATPCSYTAAGPQASYNNVHCGAFTISSNWSGQFGPGQGFQTLAVVRDGQIVYPGYSDAELVNGQAVVPDKAFQPQAVGQF
;
A
#
# COMPACT_ATOMS: atom_id res chain seq x y z
N MET A 1 -19.95 12.19 77.25
CA MET A 1 -21.03 11.33 76.71
C MET A 1 -21.06 11.51 75.20
N GLN A 2 -20.90 10.40 74.49
CA GLN A 2 -21.59 10.06 73.24
C GLN A 2 -21.25 10.73 71.90
N TYR A 3 -20.60 9.88 71.10
CA TYR A 3 -20.96 9.44 69.75
C TYR A 3 -20.61 10.31 68.54
N THR A 4 -19.41 10.01 68.03
CA THR A 4 -19.09 9.70 66.63
C THR A 4 -20.31 9.34 65.77
N THR A 5 -20.44 10.02 64.62
CA THR A 5 -20.97 9.38 63.41
C THR A 5 -20.32 10.02 62.18
N ILE A 6 -19.45 9.28 61.51
CA ILE A 6 -18.92 9.63 60.18
C ILE A 6 -19.84 8.94 59.17
N LEU A 7 -20.61 9.71 58.40
CA LEU A 7 -21.33 9.21 57.23
C LEU A 7 -20.45 9.40 56.00
N ALA A 8 -19.86 8.32 55.49
CA ALA A 8 -19.19 8.32 54.20
C ALA A 8 -20.21 7.98 53.10
N LEU A 9 -20.64 8.97 52.32
CA LEU A 9 -21.39 8.74 51.08
C LEU A 9 -20.39 8.46 49.95
N ILE A 10 -20.38 7.21 49.47
CA ILE A 10 -19.64 6.80 48.28
C ILE A 10 -20.63 6.85 47.11
N THR A 11 -20.59 7.92 46.31
CA THR A 11 -21.34 7.99 45.06
C THR A 11 -20.52 7.34 43.94
N ALA A 12 -20.90 6.12 43.56
CA ALA A 12 -20.34 5.45 42.39
C ALA A 12 -20.85 6.15 41.11
N ILE A 13 -19.97 6.90 40.45
CA ILE A 13 -20.24 7.51 39.15
C ILE A 13 -19.98 6.43 38.10
N ALA A 14 -21.03 5.84 37.54
CA ALA A 14 -20.89 4.96 36.39
C ALA A 14 -20.49 5.80 35.17
N ALA A 15 -19.27 5.62 34.68
CA ALA A 15 -18.83 6.22 33.43
C ALA A 15 -19.64 5.60 32.27
N PRO A 16 -20.13 6.39 31.30
CA PRO A 16 -20.69 5.82 30.08
C PRO A 16 -19.54 5.18 29.29
N ALA A 17 -19.61 3.86 29.09
CA ALA A 17 -18.78 3.19 28.11
C ALA A 17 -19.24 3.65 26.72
N LEU A 18 -18.49 4.55 26.09
CA LEU A 18 -18.61 4.83 24.67
C LEU A 18 -18.33 3.52 23.93
N ALA A 19 -19.37 2.89 23.38
CA ALA A 19 -19.19 1.81 22.44
C ALA A 19 -18.41 2.36 21.24
N ALA A 20 -17.19 1.87 21.03
CA ALA A 20 -16.44 2.13 19.82
C ALA A 20 -17.30 1.68 18.61
N PRO A 21 -17.37 2.45 17.52
CA PRO A 21 -18.11 2.03 16.34
C PRO A 21 -17.59 0.67 15.88
N ALA A 22 -18.50 -0.29 15.75
CA ALA A 22 -18.20 -1.60 15.20
C ALA A 22 -17.76 -1.43 13.73
N GLY A 23 -16.49 -1.74 13.46
CA GLY A 23 -15.99 -2.17 12.16
C GLY A 23 -16.27 -1.24 10.98
N ALA A 24 -15.55 -0.12 10.89
CA ALA A 24 -15.07 0.24 9.57
C ALA A 24 -14.12 -0.90 9.13
N PRO A 25 -14.23 -1.48 7.92
CA PRO A 25 -13.16 -2.34 7.43
C PRO A 25 -11.88 -1.53 7.54
N ALA A 26 -10.87 -2.08 8.21
CA ALA A 26 -9.55 -1.45 8.17
C ALA A 26 -9.22 -1.29 6.68
N ILE A 27 -9.10 -0.06 6.20
CA ILE A 27 -8.50 0.19 4.89
C ILE A 27 -7.07 -0.32 5.07
N THR A 28 -6.85 -1.58 4.71
CA THR A 28 -5.53 -2.18 4.78
C THR A 28 -4.77 -1.57 3.62
N THR A 29 -3.79 -0.74 3.95
CA THR A 29 -2.85 -0.22 2.97
C THR A 29 -2.27 -1.38 2.16
N TRP A 30 -2.17 -1.21 0.85
CA TRP A 30 -1.48 -2.19 0.01
C TRP A 30 0.00 -1.83 -0.01
N THR A 31 0.85 -2.76 0.39
CA THR A 31 2.31 -2.57 0.38
C THR A 31 2.91 -3.37 -0.75
N LEU A 32 3.72 -2.73 -1.58
CA LEU A 32 4.57 -3.43 -2.54
C LEU A 32 5.91 -3.67 -1.85
N ARG A 33 6.09 -4.88 -1.34
CA ARG A 33 7.25 -5.30 -0.57
C ARG A 33 8.35 -5.85 -1.47
N ASP A 34 9.60 -5.53 -1.14
CA ASP A 34 10.81 -6.00 -1.81
C ASP A 34 10.81 -5.67 -3.31
N PHE A 35 10.32 -4.47 -3.68
CA PHE A 35 10.17 -4.11 -5.07
C PHE A 35 11.52 -3.96 -5.75
N THR A 36 11.75 -4.74 -6.81
CA THR A 36 12.98 -4.71 -7.60
C THR A 36 12.66 -4.55 -9.09
N ARG A 37 13.62 -3.98 -9.82
CA ARG A 37 13.66 -4.00 -11.28
C ARG A 37 15.07 -4.33 -11.74
N ALA A 38 15.23 -5.45 -12.44
CA ALA A 38 16.50 -5.88 -13.00
C ALA A 38 16.41 -5.92 -14.53
N CYS A 39 17.30 -5.21 -15.22
CA CYS A 39 17.25 -5.06 -16.67
C CYS A 39 18.48 -5.66 -17.36
N ASN A 40 18.25 -6.58 -18.30
CA ASN A 40 19.27 -7.11 -19.21
C ASN A 40 18.68 -7.19 -20.63
N GLY A 41 18.47 -6.02 -21.24
CA GLY A 41 17.58 -5.86 -22.39
C GLY A 41 16.15 -5.67 -21.91
N ALA A 42 15.41 -6.77 -21.75
CA ALA A 42 14.13 -6.75 -21.04
C ALA A 42 14.35 -6.55 -19.53
N CYS A 43 13.37 -5.95 -18.86
CA CYS A 43 13.39 -5.76 -17.41
C CYS A 43 12.44 -6.72 -16.73
N THR A 44 12.94 -7.44 -15.73
CA THR A 44 12.13 -8.20 -14.79
C THR A 44 11.75 -7.30 -13.62
N TYR A 45 10.48 -7.34 -13.26
CA TYR A 45 9.91 -6.70 -12.07
C TYR A 45 9.54 -7.82 -11.10
N ASP A 46 10.02 -7.72 -9.87
CA ASP A 46 9.70 -8.69 -8.81
C ASP A 46 9.32 -7.94 -7.53
N TYR A 47 8.19 -8.32 -6.93
CA TYR A 47 7.70 -7.78 -5.66
C TYR A 47 6.61 -8.67 -5.07
N THR A 48 6.26 -8.42 -3.81
CA THR A 48 5.09 -9.03 -3.16
C THR A 48 4.06 -7.95 -2.83
N ILE A 49 2.81 -8.15 -3.25
CA ILE A 49 1.69 -7.29 -2.86
C ILE A 49 1.14 -7.80 -1.53
N ILE A 50 1.23 -7.00 -0.48
CA ILE A 50 0.69 -7.30 0.85
C ILE A 50 -0.62 -6.54 1.05
N THR A 51 -1.71 -7.27 1.34
CA THR A 51 -3.03 -6.69 1.63
C THR A 51 -3.60 -7.31 2.91
N GLY A 52 -3.37 -6.66 4.06
CA GLY A 52 -3.68 -7.27 5.35
C GLY A 52 -2.76 -8.47 5.62
N GLN A 53 -3.35 -9.65 5.84
CA GLN A 53 -2.61 -10.90 6.02
C GLN A 53 -2.27 -11.62 4.71
N ASP A 54 -2.85 -11.19 3.58
CA ASP A 54 -2.59 -11.81 2.28
C ASP A 54 -1.27 -11.31 1.69
N ALA A 55 -0.53 -12.23 1.07
CA ALA A 55 0.70 -11.93 0.34
C ALA A 55 0.66 -12.58 -1.05
N THR A 56 0.72 -11.76 -2.09
CA THR A 56 0.67 -12.21 -3.49
C THR A 56 1.99 -11.88 -4.19
N PRO A 57 2.82 -12.88 -4.53
CA PRO A 57 4.03 -12.65 -5.31
C PRO A 57 3.66 -12.21 -6.73
N CYS A 58 4.46 -11.31 -7.29
CA CYS A 58 4.29 -10.77 -8.64
C CYS A 58 5.65 -10.71 -9.32
N SER A 59 5.79 -11.43 -10.42
CA SER A 59 7.00 -11.49 -11.23
C SER A 59 6.62 -11.47 -12.70
N TYR A 60 7.16 -10.52 -13.46
CA TYR A 60 6.91 -10.38 -14.89
C TYR A 60 8.01 -9.60 -15.59
N THR A 61 8.05 -9.70 -16.92
CA THR A 61 9.00 -8.98 -17.75
C THR A 61 8.32 -7.90 -18.59
N ALA A 62 9.02 -6.79 -18.80
CA ALA A 62 8.64 -5.75 -19.76
C ALA A 62 9.82 -5.44 -20.70
N ALA A 63 9.53 -4.81 -21.83
CA ALA A 63 10.51 -4.59 -22.91
C ALA A 63 11.74 -3.74 -22.48
N GLY A 64 11.63 -2.96 -21.40
CA GLY A 64 12.73 -2.13 -20.91
C GLY A 64 12.36 -1.33 -19.65
N PRO A 65 13.26 -0.45 -19.16
CA PRO A 65 13.04 0.29 -17.93
C PRO A 65 12.01 1.42 -18.10
N GLN A 66 11.88 1.96 -19.31
CA GLN A 66 10.93 3.02 -19.65
C GLN A 66 9.63 2.45 -20.24
N ALA A 67 9.21 1.27 -19.75
CA ALA A 67 8.12 0.54 -20.35
C ALA A 67 6.76 1.06 -19.89
N SER A 68 5.86 1.20 -20.86
CA SER A 68 4.42 1.26 -20.61
C SER A 68 3.82 -0.09 -20.99
N TYR A 69 3.06 -0.69 -20.09
CA TYR A 69 2.47 -2.01 -20.27
C TYR A 69 1.16 -2.11 -19.53
N ASN A 70 0.29 -3.00 -19.98
CA ASN A 70 -1.05 -3.19 -19.44
C ASN A 70 -1.36 -4.69 -19.33
N ASN A 71 -2.36 -5.01 -18.52
CA ASN A 71 -2.95 -6.35 -18.43
C ASN A 71 -1.95 -7.45 -17.99
N VAL A 72 -1.03 -7.10 -17.09
CA VAL A 72 -0.17 -8.07 -16.39
C VAL A 72 -0.97 -8.62 -15.20
N HIS A 73 -0.99 -9.93 -14.99
CA HIS A 73 -1.76 -10.55 -13.91
C HIS A 73 -0.86 -11.17 -12.85
N CYS A 74 -1.13 -10.85 -11.58
CA CYS A 74 -0.46 -11.41 -10.42
C CYS A 74 -1.51 -11.86 -9.40
N GLY A 75 -1.88 -13.14 -9.46
CA GLY A 75 -3.04 -13.66 -8.73
C GLY A 75 -4.32 -12.92 -9.14
N ALA A 76 -5.04 -12.35 -8.17
CA ALA A 76 -6.25 -11.55 -8.40
C ALA A 76 -5.96 -10.09 -8.82
N PHE A 77 -4.69 -9.68 -8.85
CA PHE A 77 -4.33 -8.31 -9.21
C PHE A 77 -4.08 -8.19 -10.72
N THR A 78 -4.55 -7.09 -11.30
CA THR A 78 -4.18 -6.64 -12.64
C THR A 78 -3.28 -5.43 -12.53
N ILE A 79 -2.13 -5.49 -13.19
CA ILE A 79 -1.09 -4.47 -13.16
C ILE A 79 -0.99 -3.82 -14.54
N SER A 80 -0.92 -2.50 -14.52
CA SER A 80 -0.53 -1.68 -15.66
C SER A 80 0.50 -0.65 -15.21
N SER A 81 1.16 -0.02 -16.16
CA SER A 81 2.29 0.85 -15.89
C SER A 81 2.47 1.88 -16.99
N ASN A 82 2.84 3.10 -16.58
CA ASN A 82 3.23 4.17 -17.47
C ASN A 82 4.51 4.83 -16.95
N TRP A 83 5.43 5.17 -17.86
CA TRP A 83 6.69 5.83 -17.53
C TRP A 83 6.67 7.27 -18.04
N SER A 84 7.18 8.21 -17.24
CA SER A 84 7.32 9.61 -17.62
C SER A 84 8.76 10.10 -17.44
N GLY A 85 9.28 10.76 -18.47
CA GLY A 85 10.56 11.47 -18.46
C GLY A 85 10.43 12.99 -18.36
N GLN A 86 9.23 13.50 -18.04
CA GLN A 86 8.93 14.94 -18.09
C GLN A 86 9.75 15.79 -17.10
N PHE A 87 10.38 15.17 -16.11
CA PHE A 87 11.13 15.84 -15.05
C PHE A 87 12.62 16.04 -15.40
N GLY A 88 13.02 15.70 -16.63
CA GLY A 88 14.37 15.90 -17.15
C GLY A 88 15.22 14.62 -17.17
N PRO A 89 16.43 14.69 -17.75
CA PRO A 89 17.32 13.53 -17.89
C PRO A 89 17.66 12.89 -16.54
N GLY A 90 17.52 11.57 -16.45
CA GLY A 90 17.79 10.81 -15.22
C GLY A 90 16.71 10.92 -14.14
N GLN A 91 15.68 11.73 -14.34
CA GLN A 91 14.55 11.91 -13.41
C GLN A 91 13.29 11.18 -13.89
N GLY A 92 13.49 10.03 -14.54
CA GLY A 92 12.39 9.20 -15.02
C GLY A 92 11.58 8.63 -13.85
N PHE A 93 10.28 8.46 -14.09
CA PHE A 93 9.34 8.02 -13.07
C PHE A 93 8.37 6.99 -13.64
N GLN A 94 8.30 5.83 -12.98
CA GLN A 94 7.34 4.78 -13.28
C GLN A 94 6.16 4.88 -12.32
N THR A 95 4.95 4.97 -12.87
CA THR A 95 3.71 4.82 -12.10
C THR A 95 3.04 3.52 -12.51
N LEU A 96 2.75 2.67 -11.52
CA LEU A 96 1.91 1.49 -11.68
C LEU A 96 0.46 1.84 -11.41
N ALA A 97 -0.45 1.09 -12.02
CA ALA A 97 -1.83 0.97 -11.59
C ALA A 97 -2.06 -0.49 -11.21
N VAL A 98 -2.27 -0.73 -9.92
CA VAL A 98 -2.48 -2.05 -9.33
C VAL A 98 -3.94 -2.15 -8.93
N VAL A 99 -4.69 -3.04 -9.58
CA VAL A 99 -6.15 -3.14 -9.47
C VAL A 99 -6.54 -4.50 -8.93
N ARG A 100 -7.47 -4.53 -7.97
CA ARG A 100 -8.14 -5.73 -7.48
C ARG A 100 -9.51 -5.36 -6.92
N ASP A 101 -10.54 -6.17 -7.22
CA ASP A 101 -11.87 -6.07 -6.62
C ASP A 101 -12.51 -4.66 -6.65
N GLY A 102 -12.34 -3.94 -7.77
CA GLY A 102 -12.88 -2.58 -7.94
C GLY A 102 -12.13 -1.50 -7.15
N GLN A 103 -10.98 -1.83 -6.56
CA GLN A 103 -10.05 -0.90 -5.94
C GLN A 103 -8.77 -0.76 -6.75
N ILE A 104 -8.09 0.37 -6.62
CA ILE A 104 -6.83 0.69 -7.28
C ILE A 104 -5.86 1.41 -6.33
N VAL A 105 -4.57 1.15 -6.50
CA VAL A 105 -3.48 1.99 -5.99
C VAL A 105 -2.57 2.41 -7.13
N TYR A 106 -1.91 3.57 -6.98
CA TYR A 106 -0.96 4.11 -7.95
C TYR A 106 0.48 4.18 -7.42
N PRO A 107 1.19 3.05 -7.25
CA PRO A 107 2.57 3.04 -6.82
C PRO A 107 3.49 3.80 -7.76
N GLY A 108 4.24 4.75 -7.21
CA GLY A 108 5.20 5.56 -7.95
C GLY A 108 6.63 5.27 -7.52
N TYR A 109 7.51 5.04 -8.50
CA TYR A 109 8.93 4.80 -8.29
C TYR A 109 9.75 5.58 -9.29
N SER A 110 10.78 6.27 -8.82
CA SER A 110 11.79 6.89 -9.68
C SER A 110 12.73 5.83 -10.26
N ASP A 111 13.36 6.16 -11.39
CA ASP A 111 14.38 5.28 -11.97
C ASP A 111 15.59 5.10 -11.05
N ALA A 112 15.89 6.08 -10.19
CA ALA A 112 16.93 6.00 -9.18
C ALA A 112 16.61 4.98 -8.07
N GLU A 113 15.33 4.80 -7.75
CA GLU A 113 14.87 3.76 -6.81
C GLU A 113 14.91 2.36 -7.44
N LEU A 114 14.67 2.25 -8.76
CA LEU A 114 14.54 1.00 -9.49
C LEU A 114 15.80 0.58 -10.25
N VAL A 115 16.97 0.81 -9.65
CA VAL A 115 18.26 0.58 -10.30
C VAL A 115 18.95 -0.68 -9.76
N ASN A 116 19.65 -1.40 -10.65
CA ASN A 116 20.54 -2.52 -10.31
C ASN A 116 19.89 -3.70 -9.56
N GLY A 117 18.59 -3.94 -9.76
CA GLY A 117 17.88 -5.05 -9.12
C GLY A 117 17.86 -4.97 -7.58
N GLN A 118 18.14 -3.80 -7.02
CA GLN A 118 18.07 -3.59 -5.57
C GLN A 118 16.62 -3.41 -5.15
N ALA A 119 16.30 -3.93 -3.97
CA ALA A 119 14.98 -3.72 -3.38
C ALA A 119 14.85 -2.25 -2.98
N VAL A 120 13.71 -1.66 -3.29
CA VAL A 120 13.35 -0.32 -2.80
C VAL A 120 13.18 -0.39 -1.28
N VAL A 121 13.95 0.42 -0.56
CA VAL A 121 13.89 0.51 0.91
C VAL A 121 13.68 1.97 1.33
N PRO A 122 12.71 2.26 2.22
CA PRO A 122 11.73 1.32 2.78
C PRO A 122 10.69 0.89 1.74
N ASP A 123 10.00 -0.22 2.01
CA ASP A 123 8.82 -0.61 1.23
C ASP A 123 7.77 0.50 1.24
N LYS A 124 7.05 0.65 0.13
CA LYS A 124 6.03 1.69 -0.02
C LYS A 124 4.63 1.12 0.20
N ALA A 125 3.87 1.80 1.03
CA ALA A 125 2.47 1.49 1.32
C ALA A 125 1.54 2.54 0.68
N PHE A 126 0.42 2.09 0.13
CA PHE A 126 -0.52 2.91 -0.62
C PHE A 126 -1.94 2.68 -0.13
N GLN A 127 -2.74 3.74 -0.10
CA GLN A 127 -4.15 3.68 0.27
C GLN A 127 -4.99 3.32 -0.97
N PRO A 128 -5.71 2.18 -0.97
CA PRO A 128 -6.60 1.82 -2.07
C PRO A 128 -7.78 2.78 -2.19
N GLN A 129 -8.14 3.11 -3.42
CA GLN A 129 -9.30 3.93 -3.75
C GLN A 129 -10.24 3.16 -4.69
N ALA A 130 -11.52 3.50 -4.72
CA ALA A 130 -12.46 2.87 -5.63
C ALA A 130 -12.18 3.29 -7.08
N VAL A 131 -12.27 2.33 -8.02
CA VAL A 131 -12.11 2.60 -9.45
C VAL A 131 -13.26 3.51 -9.92
N GLY A 132 -12.92 4.67 -10.49
CA GLY A 132 -13.89 5.64 -11.02
C GLY A 132 -14.18 6.84 -10.10
N GLN A 133 -13.49 6.97 -8.97
CA GLN A 133 -13.49 8.20 -8.17
C GLN A 133 -12.30 9.08 -8.59
N PHE A 134 -12.46 9.82 -9.69
CA PHE A 134 -11.52 10.85 -10.15
C PHE A 134 -12.29 12.14 -10.46
#